data_AF-A0A969T0N7-F1
#
_entry.id   AF-A0A969T0N7-F1
#
_cell.length_a   1.000
_cell.length_b   1.000
_cell.length_c   1.000
_cell.angle_alpha   90.00
_cell.angle_beta   90.00
_cell.angle_gamma   90.00
#
_symmetry.space_group_name_H-M   'P 1'
#
loop_
_entity.id
_entity.type
_entity.pdbx_description
1 polymer ?
#
loop_
_entity_poly.entity_id
_entity_poly.type
_entity_poly.pdbx_seq_one_letter_code
_entity_poly.pdbx_strand_id
1 'polypeptide(L)'
;MSPKVSKVEPLADFKLRLFFDNGEVRCFDVSPYLDKGIFTELKDTHYFKQVKPFFGGVQWLHEQDFSADTLYLKSTVDTDWNAA
;
A
#
# COMPACT_ATOMS: atom_id res chain seq x y z
N MET A 1 -5.72 -5.20 16.82
CA MET A 1 -4.49 -5.25 15.99
C MET A 1 -4.93 -5.50 14.58
N SER A 2 -4.60 -4.62 13.64
CA SER A 2 -4.88 -4.87 12.23
C SER A 2 -3.99 -6.01 11.71
N PRO A 3 -4.47 -6.81 10.74
CA PRO A 3 -3.65 -7.86 10.13
C PRO A 3 -2.42 -7.24 9.46
N LYS A 4 -1.35 -8.02 9.32
CA LYS A 4 -0.08 -7.52 8.78
C LYS A 4 -0.04 -7.71 7.27
N VAL A 5 0.55 -6.75 6.56
CA VAL A 5 0.83 -6.88 5.14
C VAL A 5 1.94 -7.90 4.95
N SER A 6 1.61 -9.01 4.29
CA SER A 6 2.54 -10.08 3.92
C SER A 6 3.18 -9.83 2.55
N LYS A 7 2.42 -9.23 1.62
CA LYS A 7 2.87 -8.85 0.28
C LYS A 7 2.18 -7.56 -0.17
N VAL A 8 2.86 -6.78 -1.00
CA VAL A 8 2.32 -5.58 -1.65
C VAL A 8 2.63 -5.63 -3.14
N GLU A 9 1.66 -5.22 -3.96
CA GLU A 9 1.81 -5.03 -5.39
C GLU A 9 1.42 -3.59 -5.76
N PRO A 10 2.33 -2.80 -6.34
CA PRO A 10 1.98 -1.47 -6.85
C PRO A 10 1.14 -1.61 -8.11
N LEU A 11 0.00 -0.91 -8.14
CA LEU A 11 -0.92 -0.85 -9.26
C LEU A 11 -0.80 0.49 -10.00
N ALA A 12 -1.54 0.62 -11.10
CA ALA A 12 -1.76 1.91 -11.75
C ALA A 12 -2.53 2.88 -10.83
N ASP A 13 -2.57 4.15 -11.20
CA ASP A 13 -3.30 5.20 -10.47
C ASP A 13 -2.87 5.37 -9.00
N PHE A 14 -1.59 5.09 -8.69
CA PHE A 14 -1.02 5.19 -7.34
C PHE A 14 -1.78 4.37 -6.29
N LYS A 15 -2.31 3.21 -6.71
CA LYS A 15 -2.94 2.24 -5.82
C LYS A 15 -1.97 1.14 -5.42
N LEU A 16 -2.18 0.58 -4.23
CA LEU A 16 -1.45 -0.57 -3.73
C LEU A 16 -2.43 -1.71 -3.49
N ARG A 17 -2.16 -2.87 -4.09
CA ARG A 17 -2.79 -4.11 -3.67
C ARG A 17 -2.00 -4.69 -2.50
N LEU A 18 -2.71 -4.93 -1.41
CA LEU A 18 -2.17 -5.41 -0.15
C LEU A 18 -2.69 -6.81 0.10
N PHE A 19 -1.78 -7.73 0.38
CA PHE A 19 -2.09 -9.08 0.82
C PHE A 19 -1.84 -9.12 2.31
N PHE A 20 -2.88 -9.41 3.08
CA PHE A 20 -2.80 -9.50 4.52
C PHE A 20 -2.58 -10.95 4.96
N ASP A 21 -1.96 -11.14 6.13
CA ASP A 21 -1.66 -12.49 6.66
C ASP A 21 -2.92 -13.32 6.99
N ASN A 22 -4.06 -12.65 7.16
CA ASN A 22 -5.36 -13.28 7.37
C ASN A 22 -6.03 -13.78 6.07
N GLY A 23 -5.36 -13.64 4.92
CA GLY A 23 -5.87 -14.05 3.61
C GLY A 23 -6.70 -13.00 2.89
N GLU A 24 -6.96 -11.83 3.48
CA GLU A 24 -7.63 -10.74 2.79
C GLU A 24 -6.71 -10.06 1.77
N VAL A 25 -7.30 -9.68 0.64
CA VAL A 25 -6.66 -8.81 -0.36
C VAL A 25 -7.43 -7.51 -0.45
N ARG A 26 -6.72 -6.40 -0.28
CA ARG A 26 -7.32 -5.06 -0.21
C ARG A 26 -6.55 -4.08 -1.09
N CYS A 27 -7.24 -3.05 -1.54
CA CYS A 27 -6.69 -1.99 -2.38
C CYS A 27 -6.62 -0.68 -1.58
N PHE A 28 -5.44 -0.07 -1.53
CA PHE A 28 -5.18 1.19 -0.84
C PHE A 28 -4.82 2.28 -1.85
N ASP A 29 -5.56 3.39 -1.84
CA ASP A 29 -5.33 4.53 -2.71
C ASP A 29 -4.38 5.54 -2.04
N VAL A 30 -3.22 5.76 -2.67
CA VAL A 30 -2.19 6.69 -2.18
C VAL A 30 -2.39 8.10 -2.74
N SER A 31 -3.21 8.27 -3.78
CA SER A 31 -3.51 9.57 -4.43
C SER A 31 -3.79 10.72 -3.46
N PRO A 32 -4.65 10.58 -2.42
CA PRO A 32 -4.94 11.70 -1.51
C PRO A 32 -3.77 12.10 -0.59
N TYR A 33 -2.68 11.32 -0.60
CA TYR A 33 -1.46 11.59 0.16
C TYR A 33 -0.37 12.20 -0.71
N LEU A 34 -0.44 12.07 -2.04
CA LEU A 34 0.62 12.52 -2.95
C LEU A 34 0.90 14.03 -2.87
N ASP A 35 -0.03 14.85 -2.41
CA ASP A 35 0.18 16.29 -2.22
C ASP A 35 0.65 16.68 -0.82
N LYS A 36 0.96 15.70 0.05
CA LYS A 36 1.31 15.92 1.45
C LYS A 36 2.79 15.66 1.73
N GLY A 37 3.56 16.73 1.84
CA GLY A 37 4.93 16.68 2.36
C GLY A 37 5.81 15.64 1.64
N ILE A 38 6.37 14.71 2.43
CA ILE A 38 7.29 13.65 1.95
C ILE A 38 6.65 12.66 0.96
N PHE A 39 5.32 12.59 0.87
CA PHE A 39 4.64 11.70 -0.06
C PHE A 39 4.57 12.25 -1.49
N THR A 40 5.00 13.49 -1.71
CA THR A 40 5.11 14.08 -3.06
C THR A 40 6.09 13.33 -3.96
N GLU A 41 7.09 12.68 -3.37
CA GLU A 41 8.05 11.83 -4.08
C GLU A 41 7.40 10.58 -4.69
N LEU A 42 6.29 10.11 -4.10
CA LEU A 42 5.53 8.98 -4.63
C LEU A 42 4.81 9.29 -5.94
N LYS A 43 4.77 10.55 -6.39
CA LYS A 43 4.28 10.92 -7.73
C LYS A 43 5.17 10.35 -8.83
N ASP A 44 6.44 10.08 -8.54
CA ASP A 44 7.30 9.35 -9.45
C ASP A 44 6.87 7.87 -9.46
N THR A 45 6.33 7.43 -10.58
CA THR A 45 5.85 6.05 -10.75
C THR A 45 6.95 4.99 -10.64
N HIS A 46 8.21 5.31 -11.00
CA HIS A 46 9.33 4.41 -10.81
C HIS A 46 9.65 4.27 -9.33
N TYR A 47 9.62 5.38 -8.60
CA TYR A 47 9.82 5.39 -7.16
C TYR A 47 8.68 4.67 -6.42
N PHE A 48 7.43 4.95 -6.78
CA PHE A 48 6.24 4.32 -6.20
C PHE A 48 6.29 2.79 -6.29
N LYS A 49 6.77 2.25 -7.43
CA LYS A 49 6.90 0.81 -7.65
C LYS A 49 7.93 0.11 -6.77
N GLN A 50 8.80 0.86 -6.08
CA GLN A 50 9.81 0.32 -5.16
C GLN A 50 9.24 0.05 -3.75
N VAL A 51 7.92 0.16 -3.57
CA VAL A 51 7.24 -0.19 -2.33
C VAL A 51 7.57 -1.62 -1.89
N LYS A 52 7.84 -1.79 -0.60
CA LYS A 52 8.11 -3.10 0.00
C LYS A 52 7.36 -3.26 1.32
N PRO A 53 6.99 -4.49 1.72
CA PRO A 53 6.43 -4.72 3.04
C PRO A 53 7.50 -4.47 4.12
N PHE A 54 7.13 -3.78 5.20
CA PHE A 54 8.05 -3.45 6.29
C PHE A 54 7.31 -3.43 7.64
N PHE A 55 7.76 -4.23 8.61
CA PHE A 55 7.18 -4.32 9.96
C PHE A 55 5.64 -4.52 9.99
N GLY A 56 5.08 -5.18 8.98
CA GLY A 56 3.64 -5.41 8.85
C GLY A 56 2.87 -4.29 8.12
N GLY A 57 3.51 -3.17 7.80
CA GLY A 57 3.03 -2.15 6.88
C GLY A 57 3.77 -2.18 5.54
N VAL A 58 3.87 -1.03 4.88
CA VAL A 58 4.67 -0.84 3.66
C VAL A 58 5.59 0.36 3.80
N GLN A 59 6.72 0.34 3.11
CA GLN A 59 7.72 1.40 3.14
C GLN A 59 8.37 1.61 1.76
N TRP A 60 8.80 2.84 1.49
CA TRP A 60 9.64 3.24 0.35
C TRP A 60 11.08 3.60 0.79
N LEU A 61 11.96 3.84 -0.18
CA LEU A 61 13.39 4.01 0.06
C LEU A 61 13.74 5.22 0.94
N HIS A 62 12.97 6.31 0.86
CA HIS A 62 13.20 7.56 1.61
C HIS A 62 12.34 7.61 2.88
N GLU A 63 12.14 6.45 3.50
CA GLU A 63 11.50 6.31 4.80
C GLU A 63 10.00 6.67 4.86
N GLN A 64 9.35 6.98 3.73
CA GLN A 64 7.89 7.04 3.69
C GLN A 64 7.35 5.65 4.01
N ASP A 65 6.43 5.57 4.96
CA ASP A 65 5.78 4.32 5.33
C ASP A 65 4.29 4.52 5.61
N PHE A 66 3.54 3.42 5.47
CA PHE A 66 2.19 3.32 5.99
C PHE A 66 2.10 2.10 6.91
N SER A 67 1.62 2.36 8.12
CA SER A 67 1.37 1.32 9.12
C SER A 67 0.22 0.40 8.72
N ALA A 68 0.26 -0.85 9.21
CA ALA A 68 -0.76 -1.86 8.96
C ALA A 68 -2.18 -1.37 9.28
N ASP A 69 -2.35 -0.63 10.38
CA ASP A 69 -3.65 -0.07 10.77
C ASP A 69 -4.16 0.96 9.78
N THR A 70 -3.29 1.86 9.30
CA THR A 70 -3.67 2.85 8.28
C THR A 70 -4.10 2.15 7.01
N LEU A 71 -3.29 1.21 6.55
CA LEU A 71 -3.56 0.43 5.35
C LEU A 71 -4.87 -0.35 5.47
N TYR A 72 -5.12 -1.03 6.59
CA TYR A 72 -6.33 -1.82 6.79
C TYR A 72 -7.59 -0.95 6.91
N LEU A 73 -7.52 0.15 7.67
CA LEU A 73 -8.67 1.04 7.92
C LEU A 73 -9.04 1.90 6.70
N LYS A 74 -8.08 2.25 5.85
CA LYS A 74 -8.28 3.12 4.68
C LYS A 74 -8.36 2.37 3.35
N SER A 75 -7.99 1.09 3.31
CA SER A 75 -8.16 0.27 2.11
C SER A 75 -9.57 -0.29 1.99
N THR A 76 -9.98 -0.55 0.76
CA THR A 76 -11.21 -1.29 0.44
C THR A 76 -10.87 -2.71 0.02
N VAL A 77 -11.81 -3.64 0.15
CA VAL A 77 -11.62 -5.00 -0.37
C VAL A 77 -11.33 -4.93 -1.86
N ASP A 78 -10.28 -5.62 -2.32
CA ASP A 78 -9.91 -5.63 -3.73
C ASP A 78 -10.82 -6.61 -4.48
N THR A 79 -11.94 -6.12 -4.99
CA THR A 79 -12.92 -6.93 -5.71
C THR A 79 -12.44 -7.40 -7.09
N ASP A 80 -11.44 -6.69 -7.64
CA ASP A 80 -10.81 -7.03 -8.91
C ASP A 80 -9.73 -8.12 -8.78
N TRP A 81 -9.38 -8.49 -7.55
CA TRP A 81 -8.50 -9.64 -7.29
C TRP A 81 -9.30 -10.94 -7.36
N ASN A 82 -9.26 -11.59 -8.53
CA ASN A 82 -9.58 -13.01 -8.63
C ASN A 82 -8.32 -13.82 -8.31
N ALA A 83 -8.29 -14.43 -7.13
CA ALA A 83 -7.37 -15.53 -6.85
C ALA A 83 -7.78 -16.72 -7.73
N ALA A 84 -7.21 -16.79 -8.93
CA ALA A 84 -7.37 -17.92 -9.84
C ALA A 84 -6.70 -19.19 -9.30
#